data_AF-A0A0D8L4J9-F1
#
_entry.id   AF-A0A0D8L4J9-F1
#
_cell.length_a   1.000
_cell.length_b   1.000
_cell.length_c   1.000
_cell.angle_alpha   90.00
_cell.angle_beta   90.00
_cell.angle_gamma   90.00
#
_symmetry.space_group_name_H-M   'P 1'
#
loop_
_entity.id
_entity.type
_entity.pdbx_description
1 polymer ?
#
loop_
_entity_poly.entity_id
_entity_poly.type
_entity_poly.pdbx_seq_one_letter_code
_entity_poly.pdbx_strand_id
1 'polypeptide(L)'
;MTMTAMTFNTLIRWENLDAQQQADALMRPAMAASGDISRVVSDIIRDVRENGDNALRALSARFDKTQVTELQISAAEIAAAADRLPDSLKSAMATAKA
;
A
#
# COMPACT_ATOMS: atom_id res chain seq x y z
N MET A 1 30.53 -16.16 6.93
CA MET A 1 29.61 -15.64 5.91
C MET A 1 29.06 -14.33 6.47
N THR A 2 29.73 -13.22 6.17
CA THR A 2 29.51 -11.92 6.82
C THR A 2 28.36 -11.18 6.17
N MET A 3 27.40 -10.73 7.00
CA MET A 3 26.34 -9.83 6.60
C MET A 3 26.94 -8.49 6.13
N THR A 4 26.68 -8.10 4.89
CA THR A 4 27.02 -6.77 4.37
C THR A 4 26.14 -5.75 5.09
N ALA A 5 26.73 -4.96 5.98
CA ALA A 5 26.06 -3.82 6.60
C ALA A 5 25.72 -2.79 5.51
N MET A 6 24.47 -2.35 5.46
CA MET A 6 24.04 -1.23 4.63
C MET A 6 24.58 0.08 5.24
N THR A 7 25.69 0.57 4.70
CA THR A 7 26.28 1.85 5.12
C THR A 7 25.52 3.02 4.48
N PHE A 8 24.56 3.62 5.19
CA PHE A 8 23.85 4.84 4.74
C PHE A 8 24.61 6.13 5.12
N ASN A 9 25.89 6.26 4.74
CA ASN A 9 26.61 7.51 5.02
C ASN A 9 27.78 7.78 4.07
N THR A 10 27.48 8.21 2.85
CA THR A 10 28.46 8.89 2.00
C THR A 10 27.83 10.16 1.46
N LEU A 11 28.35 11.32 1.87
CA LEU A 11 28.05 12.59 1.21
C LEU A 11 28.47 12.49 -0.26
N ILE A 12 27.52 12.55 -1.17
CA ILE A 12 27.78 12.54 -2.61
C ILE A 12 27.95 13.99 -3.07
N ARG A 13 29.12 14.32 -3.63
CA ARG A 13 29.35 15.58 -4.36
C ARG A 13 29.03 15.35 -5.83
N TRP A 14 27.86 15.81 -6.27
CA TRP A 14 27.32 15.58 -7.61
C TRP A 14 28.26 16.06 -8.72
N GLU A 15 28.93 17.19 -8.49
CA GLU A 15 29.88 17.81 -9.42
C GLU A 15 31.13 16.96 -9.68
N ASN A 16 31.44 16.01 -8.79
CA ASN A 16 32.61 15.13 -8.91
C ASN A 16 32.26 13.76 -9.51
N LEU A 17 31.00 13.54 -9.87
CA LEU A 17 30.55 12.30 -10.47
C LEU A 17 30.63 12.37 -11.99
N ASP A 18 31.04 11.27 -12.62
CA ASP A 18 30.81 11.06 -14.04
C ASP A 18 29.34 10.71 -14.33
N ALA A 19 28.98 10.65 -15.63
CA ALA A 19 27.61 10.40 -16.05
C ALA A 19 27.05 9.04 -15.59
N GLN A 20 27.91 8.02 -15.47
CA GLN A 20 27.48 6.68 -15.02
C GLN A 20 27.24 6.68 -13.51
N GLN A 21 28.12 7.33 -12.75
CA GLN A 21 27.97 7.50 -11.30
C GLN A 21 26.74 8.34 -10.93
N GLN A 22 26.41 9.36 -11.72
CA GLN A 22 25.16 10.13 -11.57
C GLN A 22 23.94 9.25 -11.82
N ALA A 23 23.96 8.42 -12.85
CA ALA A 23 22.87 7.48 -13.15
C ALA A 23 22.70 6.44 -12.03
N ASP A 24 23.80 5.88 -11.52
CA ASP A 24 23.79 4.90 -10.44
C ASP A 24 23.28 5.52 -9.12
N ALA A 25 23.65 6.77 -8.81
CA ALA A 25 23.17 7.49 -7.63
C ALA A 25 21.66 7.79 -7.68
N LEU A 26 21.07 7.89 -8.88
CA LEU A 26 19.63 8.07 -9.09
C LEU A 26 18.89 6.74 -9.29
N MET A 27 19.61 5.63 -9.38
CA MET A 27 19.00 4.33 -9.63
C MET A 27 18.13 3.93 -8.45
N ARG A 28 16.82 3.83 -8.69
CA ARG A 28 15.91 3.21 -7.74
C ARG A 28 16.24 1.71 -7.71
N PRO A 29 16.41 1.09 -6.52
CA PRO A 29 16.60 -0.35 -6.42
C PRO A 29 15.49 -1.06 -7.19
N ALA A 30 15.87 -1.97 -8.10
CA ALA A 30 14.93 -2.75 -8.86
C ALA A 30 14.13 -3.65 -7.90
N MET A 31 12.91 -3.23 -7.57
CA MET A 31 11.98 -4.10 -6.85
C MET A 31 11.39 -5.07 -7.87
N ALA A 32 12.04 -6.22 -8.05
CA ALA A 32 11.42 -7.32 -8.76
C ALA A 32 10.20 -7.78 -7.94
N ALA A 33 8.98 -7.60 -8.46
CA ALA A 33 7.85 -8.35 -7.97
C ALA A 33 8.18 -9.84 -8.20
N SER A 34 8.31 -10.62 -7.12
CA SER A 34 8.61 -12.04 -7.26
C SER A 34 7.48 -12.74 -8.02
N GLY A 35 7.81 -13.76 -8.84
CA GLY A 35 6.80 -14.50 -9.62
C GLY A 35 5.67 -15.10 -8.77
N ASP A 36 5.92 -15.30 -7.47
CA ASP A 36 4.92 -15.74 -6.49
C ASP A 36 3.82 -14.69 -6.28
N ILE A 37 4.16 -13.39 -6.25
CA ILE A 37 3.18 -12.31 -6.12
C ILE A 37 2.26 -12.30 -7.35
N SER A 38 2.84 -12.40 -8.55
CA SER A 38 2.06 -12.42 -9.79
C SER A 38 1.08 -13.59 -9.83
N ARG A 39 1.50 -14.78 -9.37
CA ARG A 39 0.64 -15.96 -9.28
C ARG A 39 -0.52 -15.73 -8.31
N VAL A 40 -0.22 -15.27 -7.08
CA VAL A 40 -1.23 -15.03 -6.04
C VAL A 40 -2.28 -14.01 -6.52
N VAL A 41 -1.84 -12.92 -7.15
CA VAL A 41 -2.77 -11.90 -7.68
C VAL A 41 -3.64 -12.48 -8.80
N SER A 42 -3.06 -13.28 -9.70
CA SER A 42 -3.84 -13.93 -10.77
C SER A 42 -4.90 -14.89 -10.21
N ASP A 43 -4.57 -15.63 -9.16
CA ASP A 43 -5.51 -16.55 -8.51
C ASP A 43 -6.66 -15.78 -7.82
N ILE A 44 -6.35 -14.66 -7.13
CA ILE A 44 -7.36 -13.78 -6.53
C ILE A 44 -8.32 -13.23 -7.59
N ILE A 45 -7.79 -12.74 -8.71
CA ILE A 45 -8.62 -12.18 -9.79
C ILE A 45 -9.51 -13.26 -10.39
N ARG A 46 -9.00 -14.47 -10.61
CA ARG A 46 -9.81 -15.60 -11.10
C ARG A 46 -10.94 -15.93 -10.12
N ASP A 47 -10.61 -16.07 -8.84
CA ASP A 47 -11.58 -16.42 -7.80
C ASP A 47 -12.69 -15.38 -7.67
N VAL A 48 -12.37 -14.08 -7.71
CA VAL A 48 -13.38 -13.00 -7.69
C VAL A 48 -14.27 -13.01 -8.94
N ARG A 49 -13.73 -13.35 -10.12
CA ARG A 49 -14.55 -13.47 -11.34
C ARG A 49 -15.52 -14.65 -11.29
N GLU A 50 -15.08 -15.77 -10.73
CA GLU A 50 -15.87 -17.00 -10.66
C GLU A 50 -16.89 -16.97 -9.51
N ASN A 51 -16.52 -16.41 -8.36
CA ASN A 51 -17.26 -16.54 -7.10
C ASN A 51 -17.76 -15.19 -6.53
N GLY A 52 -17.43 -14.06 -7.16
CA GLY A 52 -17.96 -12.74 -6.81
C GLY A 52 -17.77 -12.38 -5.34
N ASP A 53 -18.84 -11.89 -4.71
CA ASP A 53 -18.83 -11.46 -3.31
C ASP A 53 -18.49 -12.58 -2.31
N ASN A 54 -18.72 -13.84 -2.66
CA ASN A 54 -18.31 -14.96 -1.79
C ASN A 54 -16.79 -15.04 -1.70
N ALA A 55 -16.08 -14.86 -2.83
CA ALA A 55 -14.63 -14.74 -2.81
C ALA A 55 -14.19 -13.53 -2.00
N LEU A 56 -14.82 -12.36 -2.17
CA LEU A 56 -14.47 -11.16 -1.40
C LEU A 56 -14.58 -11.40 0.12
N ARG A 57 -15.66 -12.04 0.59
CA ARG A 57 -15.82 -12.39 2.01
C ARG A 57 -14.77 -13.38 2.49
N ALA A 58 -14.50 -14.43 1.71
CA ALA A 58 -13.48 -15.42 2.05
C ALA A 58 -12.07 -14.82 2.10
N LEU A 59 -11.76 -13.92 1.18
CA LEU A 59 -10.48 -13.21 1.11
C LEU A 59 -10.33 -12.25 2.30
N SER A 60 -11.37 -11.51 2.68
CA SER A 60 -11.33 -10.64 3.86
C SER A 60 -11.14 -11.44 5.16
N ALA A 61 -11.84 -12.58 5.31
CA ALA A 61 -11.61 -13.50 6.43
C ALA A 61 -10.17 -14.02 6.47
N ARG A 62 -9.57 -14.29 5.30
CA ARG A 62 -8.20 -14.81 5.19
C ARG A 62 -7.14 -13.74 5.47
N PHE A 63 -7.26 -12.56 4.89
CA PHE A 63 -6.23 -11.51 4.92
C PHE A 63 -6.43 -10.51 6.05
N ASP A 64 -7.66 -10.03 6.25
CA ASP A 64 -8.02 -9.02 7.26
C ASP A 64 -8.43 -9.66 8.60
N LYS A 65 -8.51 -11.01 8.64
CA LYS A 65 -8.93 -11.79 9.81
C LYS A 65 -10.32 -11.41 10.33
N THR A 66 -11.15 -10.87 9.46
CA THR A 66 -12.47 -10.31 9.79
C THR A 66 -13.53 -10.94 8.91
N GLN A 67 -14.64 -11.37 9.51
CA GLN A 67 -15.80 -11.84 8.77
C GLN A 67 -16.66 -10.64 8.36
N VAL A 68 -16.73 -10.35 7.07
CA VAL A 68 -17.53 -9.25 6.52
C VAL A 68 -18.87 -9.79 6.06
N THR A 69 -19.96 -9.28 6.64
CA THR A 69 -21.33 -9.64 6.23
C THR A 69 -21.80 -8.75 5.08
N GLU A 70 -21.69 -7.44 5.27
CA GLU A 70 -22.03 -6.41 4.30
C GLU A 70 -20.76 -5.81 3.69
N LEU A 71 -20.65 -5.86 2.36
CA LEU A 71 -19.51 -5.26 1.66
C LEU A 71 -19.61 -3.74 1.59
N GLN A 72 -20.85 -3.22 1.57
CA GLN A 72 -21.11 -1.78 1.55
C GLN A 72 -21.28 -1.25 2.97
N ILE A 73 -20.50 -0.23 3.32
CA ILE A 73 -20.68 0.51 4.57
C ILE A 73 -21.98 1.30 4.50
N SER A 74 -22.83 1.18 5.53
CA SER A 74 -24.11 1.86 5.59
C SER A 74 -23.96 3.37 5.81
N ALA A 75 -24.96 4.15 5.38
CA ALA A 75 -25.00 5.58 5.64
C ALA A 75 -24.98 5.92 7.15
N ALA A 76 -25.58 5.06 7.97
CA ALA A 76 -25.59 5.20 9.42
C ALA A 76 -24.19 5.04 10.03
N GLU A 77 -23.42 4.04 9.57
CA GLU A 77 -22.03 3.84 10.01
C GLU A 77 -21.12 4.99 9.60
N ILE A 78 -21.35 5.54 8.39
CA ILE A 78 -20.62 6.73 7.91
C ILE A 78 -20.94 7.95 8.80
N ALA A 79 -22.21 8.21 9.10
CA ALA A 79 -22.61 9.31 9.97
C ALA A 79 -22.03 9.15 11.38
N ALA A 80 -22.13 7.96 11.97
CA ALA A 80 -21.56 7.66 13.27
C ALA A 80 -20.02 7.78 13.30
N ALA A 81 -19.34 7.48 12.19
CA ALA A 81 -17.90 7.73 12.06
C ALA A 81 -17.59 9.23 12.02
N ALA A 82 -18.36 10.01 11.25
CA ALA A 82 -18.19 11.46 11.17
C ALA A 82 -18.44 12.16 12.51
N ASP A 83 -19.44 11.72 13.27
CA ASP A 83 -19.80 12.28 14.58
C ASP A 83 -18.71 12.03 15.64
N ARG A 84 -17.95 10.95 15.53
CA ARG A 84 -16.82 10.65 16.43
C ARG A 84 -15.61 11.57 16.23
N LEU A 85 -15.54 12.32 15.13
CA LEU A 85 -14.42 13.21 14.84
C LEU A 85 -14.59 14.56 15.56
N PRO A 86 -13.53 15.09 16.20
CA PRO A 86 -13.57 16.44 16.75
C PRO A 86 -13.63 17.49 15.63
N ASP A 87 -14.27 18.63 15.91
CA ASP A 87 -14.47 19.70 14.92
C ASP A 87 -13.16 20.28 14.39
N SER A 88 -12.11 20.29 15.20
CA SER A 88 -10.76 20.70 14.77
C SER A 88 -10.22 19.83 13.64
N LEU A 89 -10.45 18.51 13.69
CA LEU A 89 -10.03 17.58 12.64
C LEU A 89 -10.89 17.73 11.38
N LYS A 90 -12.21 17.92 11.55
CA LYS A 90 -13.12 18.22 10.43
C LYS A 90 -12.68 19.48 9.69
N SER A 91 -12.33 20.53 10.44
CA SER A 91 -11.83 21.80 9.89
C SER A 91 -10.49 21.61 9.18
N ALA A 92 -9.52 20.89 9.77
CA ALA A 92 -8.23 20.63 9.14
C ALA A 92 -8.36 19.87 7.82
N MET A 93 -9.23 18.85 7.74
CA MET A 93 -9.51 18.13 6.50
C MET A 93 -10.15 19.02 5.44
N ALA A 94 -11.07 19.92 5.83
CA ALA A 94 -11.69 20.88 4.92
C ALA A 94 -10.65 21.86 4.33
N THR A 95 -9.68 22.31 5.14
CA THR A 95 -8.58 23.16 4.67
C THR A 95 -7.65 22.41 3.72
N ALA A 96 -7.27 21.16 4.02
CA ALA A 96 -6.37 20.37 3.15
C ALA A 96 -7.00 19.97 1.81
N LYS A 97 -8.33 19.87 1.75
CA LYS A 97 -9.08 19.57 0.53
C LYS A 97 -9.13 20.76 -0.45
N ALA A 98 -9.14 21.99 0.08
CA ALA A 98 -9.31 23.22 -0.68
C ALA A 98 -8.07 23.53 -1.53
#